data_AF-A0A183U6U2-F1
#
_entry.id   AF-A0A183U6U2-F1
#
_cell.length_a   1.000
_cell.length_b   1.000
_cell.length_c   1.000
_cell.angle_alpha   90.00
_cell.angle_beta   90.00
_cell.angle_gamma   90.00
#
_symmetry.space_group_name_H-M   'P 1'
#
loop_
_entity.id
_entity.type
_entity.pdbx_description
1 polymer ?
#
loop_
_entity_poly.entity_id
_entity_poly.type
_entity_poly.pdbx_seq_one_letter_code
_entity_poly.pdbx_strand_id
1 'polypeptide(L)'
;MLLSALRSANGEFLLNGHYQVSVFRQLISVQDTVLEYSGSDNVIERINGTGPLRSDIYVHVLSVGNLYPPDIHYEFMVPIHNMQSGSYQSAQSSYYWRFNEHWSECSALCQGQQIVTIFSHETLTYARFSCRLN
;
A
#
# COMPACT_ATOMS: atom_id res chain seq x y z
N MET A 1 -3.52 -16.36 0.03
CA MET A 1 -2.96 -15.73 1.24
C MET A 1 -2.45 -14.38 0.81
N LEU A 2 -2.90 -13.32 1.48
CA LEU A 2 -2.30 -12.00 1.31
C LEU A 2 -1.10 -11.91 2.23
N LEU A 3 -0.10 -11.14 1.82
CA LEU A 3 1.07 -10.88 2.65
C LEU A 3 1.33 -9.38 2.57
N SER A 4 1.27 -8.74 3.74
CA SER A 4 1.56 -7.32 3.89
C SER A 4 2.99 -7.13 4.37
N ALA A 5 3.74 -6.23 3.72
CA ALA A 5 5.10 -5.87 4.10
C ALA A 5 5.25 -4.34 4.21
N LEU A 6 6.10 -3.89 5.12
CA LEU A 6 6.39 -2.47 5.31
C LEU A 6 7.84 -2.19 4.96
N ARG A 7 8.07 -1.14 4.19
CA ARG A 7 9.41 -0.65 3.84
C ARG A 7 9.53 0.84 4.18
N SER A 8 10.64 1.25 4.78
CA SER A 8 10.92 2.66 5.02
C SER A 8 11.38 3.39 3.76
N ALA A 9 11.38 4.73 3.84
CA ALA A 9 11.90 5.63 2.81
C ALA A 9 13.33 5.30 2.32
N ASN A 10 14.18 4.76 3.19
CA ASN A 10 15.56 4.38 2.87
C ASN A 10 15.69 3.03 2.15
N GLY A 11 14.58 2.30 1.92
CA GLY A 11 14.59 1.00 1.25
C GLY A 11 14.68 -0.22 2.18
N GLU A 12 14.80 -0.03 3.49
CA GLU A 12 14.87 -1.12 4.45
C GLU A 12 13.49 -1.69 4.79
N PHE A 13 13.39 -3.01 4.95
CA PHE A 13 12.15 -3.65 5.38
C PHE A 13 11.97 -3.50 6.89
N LEU A 14 10.84 -2.90 7.28
CA LEU A 14 10.41 -2.73 8.66
C LEU A 14 9.58 -3.93 9.15
N LEU A 15 8.85 -4.57 8.25
CA LEU A 15 7.99 -5.73 8.52
C LEU A 15 7.93 -6.62 7.27
N ASN A 16 8.01 -7.94 7.47
CA ASN A 16 7.82 -8.97 6.45
C ASN A 16 8.65 -8.73 5.17
N GLY A 17 9.96 -8.62 5.34
CA GLY A 17 10.95 -8.58 4.25
C GLY A 17 11.70 -9.90 4.09
N HIS A 18 12.59 -9.98 3.10
CA HIS A 18 13.54 -11.10 2.94
C HIS A 18 12.89 -12.51 2.97
N TYR A 19 11.73 -12.66 2.32
CA TYR A 19 10.97 -13.92 2.27
C TYR A 19 10.47 -14.43 3.63
N GLN A 20 10.43 -13.57 4.65
CA GLN A 20 9.90 -13.89 5.97
C GLN A 20 8.52 -13.27 6.17
N VAL A 21 7.67 -13.99 6.90
CA VAL A 21 6.29 -13.58 7.20
C VAL A 21 6.03 -13.79 8.69
N SER A 22 5.59 -12.72 9.35
CA SER A 22 5.19 -12.74 10.75
C SER A 22 3.74 -13.19 10.84
N VAL A 23 3.52 -14.36 11.44
CA VAL A 23 2.15 -14.87 11.67
C VAL A 23 1.51 -14.26 12.92
N PHE A 24 2.30 -13.70 13.83
CA PHE A 24 1.84 -13.12 15.09
C PHE A 24 1.87 -11.59 15.07
N ARG A 25 1.19 -10.98 16.05
CA ARG A 25 1.21 -9.55 16.30
C ARG A 25 2.64 -9.01 16.43
N GLN A 26 2.93 -7.90 15.75
CA GLN A 26 4.22 -7.19 15.82
C GLN A 26 4.02 -5.72 16.17
N LEU A 27 4.92 -5.18 16.99
CA LEU A 27 5.03 -3.75 17.28
C LEU A 27 6.33 -3.23 16.68
N ILE A 28 6.24 -2.28 15.75
CA ILE A 28 7.39 -1.72 15.04
C ILE A 28 7.51 -0.24 15.40
N SER A 29 8.59 0.14 16.08
CA SER A 29 8.89 1.54 16.39
C SER A 29 9.65 2.20 15.24
N VAL A 30 9.09 3.29 14.71
CA VAL A 30 9.68 4.10 13.63
C VAL A 30 9.67 5.56 14.07
N GLN A 31 10.81 6.03 14.59
CA GLN A 31 10.94 7.37 15.17
C GLN A 31 9.87 7.61 16.24
N ASP A 32 8.94 8.54 15.99
CA ASP A 32 7.86 8.91 16.92
C ASP A 32 6.54 8.17 16.63
N THR A 33 6.55 7.23 15.70
CA THR A 33 5.40 6.37 15.39
C THR A 33 5.64 4.95 15.89
N VAL A 34 4.60 4.34 16.45
CA VAL A 34 4.53 2.90 16.68
C VAL A 34 3.51 2.30 15.71
N LEU A 35 3.94 1.33 14.92
CA LEU A 35 3.08 0.55 14.04
C LEU A 35 2.74 -0.78 14.71
N GLU A 36 1.48 -1.17 14.63
CA GLU A 36 0.97 -2.44 15.14
C GLU A 36 0.43 -3.27 13.98
N TYR A 37 1.08 -4.40 13.73
CA TYR A 37 0.63 -5.39 12.76
C TYR A 37 -0.06 -6.55 13.48
N SER A 38 -1.21 -7.01 12.96
CA SER A 38 -2.00 -8.08 13.58
C SER A 38 -1.35 -9.47 13.48
N GLY A 39 -0.57 -9.72 12.44
CA GLY A 39 -0.12 -11.06 12.05
C GLY A 39 -0.88 -11.60 10.85
N SER A 40 -0.21 -12.41 10.02
CA SER A 40 -0.76 -12.95 8.78
C SER A 40 -1.75 -14.12 8.97
N ASP A 41 -1.90 -14.63 10.20
CA ASP A 41 -2.89 -15.67 10.51
C ASP A 41 -4.31 -15.10 10.74
N ASN A 42 -4.43 -13.78 10.80
CA ASN A 42 -5.69 -13.09 11.01
C ASN A 42 -6.50 -13.06 9.71
N VAL A 43 -7.82 -13.24 9.83
CA VAL A 43 -8.75 -13.15 8.69
C VAL A 43 -8.67 -11.78 8.01
N ILE A 44 -8.43 -10.73 8.79
CA ILE A 44 -8.15 -9.38 8.30
C ILE A 44 -6.77 -8.99 8.82
N GLU A 45 -5.79 -8.92 7.93
CA GLU A 45 -4.49 -8.33 8.24
C GLU A 45 -4.63 -6.82 8.44
N ARG A 46 -4.24 -6.34 9.62
CA ARG A 46 -4.39 -4.93 10.00
C ARG A 46 -3.04 -4.34 10.39
N ILE A 47 -2.82 -3.11 9.94
CA ILE A 47 -1.68 -2.27 10.32
C ILE A 47 -2.24 -0.96 10.86
N ASN A 48 -2.01 -0.70 12.14
CA ASN A 48 -2.41 0.55 12.79
C ASN A 48 -1.16 1.37 13.14
N GLY A 49 -1.22 2.69 12.99
CA GLY A 49 -0.14 3.59 13.40
C GLY A 49 -0.59 4.51 14.53
N THR A 50 0.23 4.64 15.57
CA THR A 50 0.05 5.62 16.64
C THR A 50 1.23 6.58 16.65
N GLY A 51 0.95 7.88 16.56
CA GLY A 51 1.96 8.93 16.50
C GLY A 51 2.15 9.51 15.09
N PRO A 52 2.91 10.61 14.96
CA PRO A 52 3.12 11.28 13.69
C PRO A 52 4.17 10.54 12.85
N LEU A 53 3.80 10.21 11.60
CA LEU A 53 4.74 9.74 10.59
C LEU A 53 5.65 10.89 10.16
N ARG A 54 6.94 10.79 10.51
CA ARG A 54 7.97 11.77 10.16
C ARG A 54 8.75 11.42 8.89
N SER A 55 8.56 10.22 8.39
CA SER A 55 9.17 9.71 7.16
C SER A 55 8.19 8.79 6.45
N ASP A 56 8.32 8.70 5.13
CA ASP A 56 7.49 7.83 4.31
C ASP A 56 7.66 6.35 4.70
N ILE A 57 6.52 5.65 4.70
CA ILE A 57 6.44 4.21 4.87
C ILE A 57 5.63 3.65 3.72
N TYR A 58 6.22 2.70 3.00
CA TYR A 58 5.58 2.02 1.88
C TYR A 58 4.95 0.72 2.34
N VAL A 59 3.65 0.58 2.08
CA VAL A 59 2.92 -0.68 2.26
C VAL A 59 2.97 -1.46 0.96
N HIS A 60 3.53 -2.67 1.04
CA HIS A 60 3.55 -3.62 -0.05
C HIS A 60 2.55 -4.73 0.20
N VAL A 61 1.74 -5.04 -0.80
CA VAL A 61 0.80 -6.15 -0.77
C VAL A 61 1.19 -7.16 -1.83
N LEU A 62 1.46 -8.39 -1.38
CA LEU A 62 1.67 -9.52 -2.27
C LEU A 62 0.41 -10.39 -2.27
N SER A 63 -0.15 -10.60 -3.46
CA SER A 63 -1.21 -11.59 -3.68
C SER A 63 -0.60 -12.81 -4.37
N VAL A 64 -0.63 -13.96 -3.69
CA VAL A 64 -0.13 -15.23 -4.23
C VAL A 64 -1.31 -16.17 -4.48
N GLY A 65 -1.38 -16.72 -5.70
CA GLY A 65 -2.39 -17.69 -6.12
C GLY A 65 -3.47 -17.10 -7.04
N ASN A 66 -4.44 -17.94 -7.42
CA ASN A 66 -5.54 -17.59 -8.33
C ASN A 66 -6.71 -16.92 -7.58
N LEU A 67 -6.38 -16.00 -6.68
CA LEU A 67 -7.34 -15.34 -5.80
C LEU A 67 -7.63 -13.93 -6.31
N TYR A 68 -8.88 -13.55 -6.14
CA TYR A 68 -9.41 -12.22 -6.42
C TYR A 68 -8.47 -11.12 -5.94
N PRO A 69 -8.48 -9.93 -6.59
CA PRO A 69 -7.74 -8.78 -6.12
C PRO A 69 -7.99 -8.55 -4.62
N PRO A 70 -6.94 -8.24 -3.84
CA PRO A 70 -7.08 -8.01 -2.41
C PRO A 70 -8.07 -6.87 -2.13
N ASP A 71 -8.94 -7.08 -1.15
CA ASP A 71 -9.80 -6.02 -0.62
C ASP A 71 -9.00 -5.21 0.41
N ILE A 72 -8.63 -3.98 0.04
CA ILE A 72 -7.73 -3.12 0.83
C ILE A 72 -8.45 -1.82 1.18
N HIS A 73 -8.53 -1.54 2.48
CA HIS A 73 -9.08 -0.30 3.03
C HIS A 73 -7.99 0.43 3.80
N TYR A 74 -7.88 1.76 3.62
CA TYR A 74 -6.92 2.59 4.34
C TYR A 74 -7.56 3.90 4.76
N GLU A 75 -7.13 4.39 5.92
CA GLU A 75 -7.53 5.68 6.47
C GLU A 75 -6.33 6.29 7.20
N PHE A 76 -6.17 7.60 7.11
CA PHE A 76 -5.10 8.34 7.78
C PHE A 76 -5.53 9.78 8.07
N MET A 77 -4.85 10.40 9.03
CA MET A 77 -5.06 11.80 9.40
C MET A 77 -3.98 12.69 8.78
N VAL A 78 -4.36 13.88 8.33
CA VAL A 78 -3.43 14.90 7.81
C VAL A 78 -3.38 16.09 8.78
N PRO A 79 -2.19 16.59 9.18
CA PRO A 79 -2.08 17.74 10.07
C PRO A 79 -2.70 19.01 9.48
N ILE A 80 -3.50 19.73 10.28
CA ILE A 80 -4.21 20.96 9.86
C ILE A 80 -3.24 22.11 9.54
N HIS A 81 -2.03 22.15 10.12
CA HIS A 81 -1.09 23.25 9.89
C HIS A 81 -0.62 23.35 8.44
N ASN A 82 -0.63 22.25 7.68
CA ASN A 82 -0.34 22.23 6.25
C ASN A 82 -1.45 22.90 5.41
N MET A 83 -2.56 23.33 6.02
CA MET A 83 -3.69 24.01 5.36
C MET A 83 -3.62 25.54 5.42
N GLN A 84 -2.64 26.13 6.12
CA GLN A 84 -2.59 27.58 6.35
C GLN A 84 -2.07 28.39 5.15
N SER A 85 -1.60 27.75 4.08
CA SER A 85 -1.37 28.42 2.78
C SER A 85 -2.67 28.50 1.97
N GLY A 86 -3.65 29.26 2.49
CA GLY A 86 -4.67 29.98 1.71
C GLY A 86 -5.58 29.23 0.74
N SER A 87 -5.55 27.91 0.65
CA SER A 87 -6.48 27.17 -0.19
C SER A 87 -6.88 25.86 0.47
N TYR A 88 -8.17 25.77 0.84
CA TYR A 88 -8.88 24.51 1.08
C TYR A 88 -8.72 23.50 -0.09
N GLN A 89 -8.15 23.92 -1.22
CA GLN A 89 -7.87 23.14 -2.41
C GLN A 89 -6.43 22.59 -2.48
N SER A 90 -5.49 23.02 -1.61
CA SER A 90 -4.12 22.47 -1.55
C SER A 90 -3.96 21.29 -0.59
N ALA A 91 -4.91 21.08 0.34
CA ALA A 91 -5.03 19.82 1.08
C ALA A 91 -5.74 18.73 0.28
N GLN A 92 -6.37 19.11 -0.85
CA GLN A 92 -6.90 18.21 -1.88
C GLN A 92 -5.81 17.69 -2.84
N SER A 93 -4.54 17.96 -2.56
CA SER A 93 -3.37 17.33 -3.19
C SER A 93 -3.25 15.85 -2.81
N SER A 94 -4.26 15.10 -3.26
CA SER A 94 -4.32 13.68 -3.61
C SER A 94 -3.26 12.73 -3.05
N TYR A 95 -3.42 12.28 -1.82
CA TYR A 95 -2.81 11.02 -1.34
C TYR A 95 -3.70 9.82 -1.71
N TYR A 96 -4.15 9.74 -2.96
CA TYR A 96 -4.88 8.59 -3.47
C TYR A 96 -4.26 8.14 -4.79
N TRP A 97 -4.19 6.83 -4.96
CA TRP A 97 -3.82 6.23 -6.24
C TRP A 97 -4.94 6.53 -7.24
N ARG A 98 -4.61 7.30 -8.28
CA ARG A 98 -5.46 7.37 -9.47
C ARG A 98 -5.02 6.27 -10.41
N PHE A 99 -5.90 5.31 -10.64
CA PHE A 99 -5.75 4.35 -11.73
C PHE A 99 -6.04 5.07 -13.04
N ASN A 100 -5.20 4.89 -14.05
CA ASN A 100 -5.63 5.17 -15.41
C ASN A 100 -6.71 4.14 -15.78
N GLU A 101 -7.79 4.55 -16.42
CA GLU A 101 -8.85 3.63 -16.86
C GLU A 101 -8.39 2.69 -17.98
N HIS A 102 -7.21 2.96 -18.56
CA HIS A 102 -6.60 2.17 -19.62
C HIS A 102 -5.70 1.08 -19.06
N TRP A 103 -6.26 -0.11 -18.94
CA TRP A 103 -5.52 -1.34 -18.73
C TRP A 103 -4.79 -1.73 -20.02
N SER A 104 -3.59 -2.30 -19.92
CA SER A 104 -2.96 -2.94 -21.07
C SER A 104 -3.74 -4.17 -21.50
N GLU A 105 -3.60 -4.56 -22.76
CA GLU A 105 -4.00 -5.89 -23.20
C GLU A 105 -3.37 -6.97 -22.32
N CYS A 106 -4.10 -8.07 -22.17
CA CYS A 106 -3.61 -9.19 -21.41
C CYS A 106 -2.46 -9.87 -22.18
N SER A 107 -1.36 -10.18 -21.48
CA SER A 107 -0.19 -10.80 -22.10
C SER A 107 -0.44 -12.22 -22.63
N ALA A 108 -1.48 -12.92 -22.13
CA ALA A 108 -1.85 -14.28 -22.54
C ALA A 108 -3.29 -14.62 -22.15
N LEU A 109 -3.96 -15.52 -22.89
CA LEU A 109 -5.33 -15.95 -22.59
C LEU A 109 -5.48 -16.64 -21.22
N CYS A 110 -4.46 -17.38 -20.78
CA CYS A 110 -4.44 -18.03 -19.47
C CYS A 110 -3.22 -17.58 -18.68
N GLN A 111 -3.41 -17.28 -17.39
CA GLN A 111 -2.35 -16.82 -16.49
C GLN A 111 -1.59 -15.57 -16.99
N GLY A 112 -2.23 -14.76 -17.83
CA GLY A 112 -1.67 -13.52 -18.34
C GLY A 112 -1.66 -12.42 -17.29
N GLN A 113 -0.83 -11.41 -17.55
CA GLN A 113 -0.74 -10.19 -16.75
C GLN A 113 -1.21 -8.99 -17.56
N GLN A 114 -1.80 -8.03 -16.87
CA GLN A 114 -2.15 -6.70 -17.38
C GLN A 114 -1.51 -5.63 -16.51
N ILE A 115 -1.15 -4.52 -17.14
CA ILE A 115 -0.51 -3.38 -16.50
C ILE A 115 -1.50 -2.23 -16.45
N VAL A 116 -1.60 -1.59 -15.29
CA VAL A 116 -2.27 -0.30 -15.16
C VAL A 116 -1.26 0.71 -14.65
N THR A 117 -1.35 1.91 -15.19
CA THR A 117 -0.56 3.04 -14.70
C THR A 117 -1.28 3.65 -13.51
N ILE A 118 -0.58 3.78 -12.40
CA ILE A 118 -1.07 4.44 -11.20
C ILE A 118 -0.26 5.71 -10.95
N PHE A 119 -0.96 6.76 -10.54
CA PHE A 119 -0.35 8.06 -10.26
C PHE A 119 -0.65 8.47 -8.82
N SER A 120 0.39 8.91 -8.11
CA SER A 120 0.28 9.62 -6.83
C SER A 120 1.14 10.89 -6.91
N HIS A 121 0.49 12.05 -6.86
CA HIS A 121 1.12 13.38 -6.73
C HIS A 121 2.46 13.51 -7.50
N GLU A 122 2.41 13.25 -8.82
CA GLU A 122 3.52 13.36 -9.80
C GLU A 122 4.47 12.17 -9.96
N THR A 123 4.32 11.10 -9.20
CA THR A 123 5.07 9.85 -9.44
C THR A 123 4.26 8.89 -10.31
N LEU A 124 4.79 8.54 -11.49
CA LEU A 124 4.23 7.53 -12.38
C LEU A 124 4.77 6.16 -11.98
N THR A 125 3.89 5.26 -11.54
CA THR A 125 4.25 3.87 -11.23
C THR A 125 3.38 2.91 -12.04
N TYR A 126 3.96 1.78 -12.43
CA TYR A 126 3.23 0.71 -13.12
C TYR A 126 2.91 -0.40 -12.10
N ALA A 127 1.63 -0.78 -12.04
CA ALA A 127 1.18 -1.92 -11.25
C ALA A 127 0.77 -3.08 -12.17
N ARG A 128 1.24 -4.29 -11.85
CA ARG A 128 0.95 -5.52 -12.59
C ARG A 128 -0.13 -6.31 -11.86
N PHE A 129 -1.15 -6.70 -12.58
CA PHE A 129 -2.25 -7.51 -12.06
C PHE A 129 -2.49 -8.72 -12.95
N SER A 130 -2.99 -9.80 -12.36
CA SER A 130 -3.51 -10.93 -13.14
C SER A 130 -4.70 -10.48 -13.98
N CYS A 131 -4.78 -10.95 -15.22
CA CYS A 131 -5.92 -10.66 -16.06
C CYS A 131 -7.19 -11.31 -15.51
N ARG A 132 -8.31 -10.62 -15.63
CA ARG A 132 -9.63 -11.24 -15.43
C ARG A 132 -10.05 -11.91 -16.74
N LEU A 133 -10.43 -13.19 -16.68
CA LEU A 133 -11.22 -13.80 -17.74
C LEU A 133 -12.64 -13.21 -17.61
N ASN A 134 -13.16 -12.63 -18.70
CA ASN A 134 -14.56 -12.19 -18.77
C ASN A 134 -15.52 -13.38 -18.64
#